data_AF-W6TMU9-F1
#
_entry.id   AF-W6TMU9-F1
#
_cell.length_a   1.000
_cell.length_b   1.000
_cell.length_c   1.000
_cell.angle_alpha   90.00
_cell.angle_beta   90.00
_cell.angle_gamma   90.00
#
_symmetry.space_group_name_H-M   'P 1'
#
loop_
_entity.id
_entity.type
_entity.pdbx_description
1 polymer ?
#
loop_
_entity_poly.entity_id
_entity_poly.type
_entity_poly.pdbx_seq_one_letter_code
_entity_poly.pdbx_strand_id
1 'polypeptide(L)'
;MDMKVYFLAIITFITVGFYACEKQKSDPNIEQKLIGKWDLKLSSGGFAGQTKPVEDGKSSVLVFKSKDTYQRIENGKLVKEGKYVLSKAKSIYSGQLETAISFNEVDTISKEQRKYILGLRSDSLLISDNYYDGYSMLYLRVK
;
A
#
# COMPACT_ATOMS: atom_id res chain seq x y z
N MET A 1 -39.83 0.40 46.99
CA MET A 1 -38.99 -0.49 46.17
C MET A 1 -38.53 0.25 44.93
N ASP A 2 -37.56 1.12 45.17
CA ASP A 2 -36.33 1.39 44.41
C ASP A 2 -36.36 1.35 42.86
N MET A 3 -36.54 2.55 42.31
CA MET A 3 -36.28 2.96 40.92
C MET A 3 -34.78 2.89 40.51
N LYS A 4 -33.99 2.02 41.15
CA LYS A 4 -32.54 1.84 40.93
C LYS A 4 -32.18 0.48 40.34
N VAL A 5 -33.13 -0.46 40.29
CA VAL A 5 -32.86 -1.84 39.83
C VAL A 5 -32.91 -1.99 38.30
N TYR A 6 -33.58 -1.09 37.58
CA TYR A 6 -33.65 -1.14 36.11
C TYR A 6 -32.47 -0.46 35.39
N PHE A 7 -31.69 0.37 36.10
CA PHE A 7 -30.56 1.09 35.51
C PHE A 7 -29.31 0.22 35.33
N LEU A 8 -29.28 -0.95 35.99
CA LEU A 8 -28.19 -1.92 35.92
C LEU A 8 -28.43 -3.05 34.89
N ALA A 9 -29.65 -3.17 34.35
CA ALA A 9 -30.01 -4.20 33.36
C ALA A 9 -29.82 -3.76 31.89
N ILE A 10 -29.44 -2.50 31.65
CA ILE A 10 -29.27 -1.94 30.28
C ILE A 10 -27.80 -1.97 29.82
N ILE A 11 -26.85 -2.32 30.69
CA ILE A 11 -25.40 -2.33 30.38
C ILE A 11 -24.92 -3.71 29.85
N THR A 12 -25.80 -4.70 29.69
CA THR A 12 -25.43 -6.07 29.30
C THR A 12 -25.69 -6.40 27.82
N PHE A 13 -25.98 -5.41 26.96
CA PHE A 13 -26.33 -5.66 25.55
C PHE A 13 -25.57 -4.77 24.54
N ILE A 14 -24.28 -4.51 24.77
CA ILE A 14 -23.40 -3.87 23.76
C ILE A 14 -22.06 -4.61 23.70
N THR A 15 -22.09 -5.94 23.56
CA THR A 15 -20.87 -6.75 23.39
C THR A 15 -21.01 -7.79 22.29
N VAL A 16 -21.65 -7.47 21.16
CA VAL A 16 -21.51 -8.29 19.94
C VAL A 16 -21.59 -7.42 18.68
N GLY A 17 -20.67 -6.47 18.54
CA GLY A 17 -20.50 -5.66 17.33
C GLY A 17 -19.37 -6.21 16.46
N PHE A 18 -19.65 -7.30 15.75
CA PHE A 18 -18.98 -7.76 14.52
C PHE A 18 -17.53 -7.30 14.28
N TYR A 19 -16.55 -8.03 14.82
CA TYR A 19 -15.28 -8.22 14.10
C TYR A 19 -15.52 -9.17 12.92
N ALA A 20 -16.29 -8.72 11.92
CA ALA A 20 -16.23 -9.29 10.60
C ALA A 20 -14.91 -8.81 9.97
N CYS A 21 -13.79 -9.35 10.47
CA CYS A 21 -12.51 -9.26 9.81
C CYS A 21 -12.64 -10.12 8.55
N GLU A 22 -13.14 -9.53 7.47
CA GLU A 22 -13.15 -10.18 6.17
C GLU A 22 -11.69 -10.49 5.83
N LYS A 23 -11.34 -11.77 5.94
CA LYS A 23 -10.00 -12.26 5.64
C LYS A 23 -9.81 -11.99 4.15
N GLN A 24 -9.11 -10.91 3.80
CA GLN A 24 -8.80 -10.56 2.42
C GLN A 24 -8.17 -11.79 1.76
N LYS A 25 -8.94 -12.47 0.91
CA LYS A 25 -8.42 -13.55 0.08
C LYS A 25 -7.31 -12.95 -0.76
N SER A 26 -6.10 -13.47 -0.62
CA SER A 26 -5.00 -13.05 -1.48
C SER A 26 -5.40 -13.35 -2.92
N ASP A 27 -5.51 -12.30 -3.74
CA ASP A 27 -5.79 -12.43 -5.16
C ASP A 27 -4.70 -13.30 -5.80
N PRO A 28 -5.03 -14.50 -6.30
CA PRO A 28 -4.05 -15.42 -6.87
C PRO A 28 -3.41 -14.85 -8.15
N ASN A 29 -3.95 -13.77 -8.70
CA ASN A 29 -3.52 -13.21 -9.97
C ASN A 29 -2.93 -11.79 -9.87
N ILE A 30 -2.47 -11.42 -8.68
CA ILE A 30 -1.91 -10.09 -8.41
C ILE A 30 -0.70 -9.74 -9.30
N GLU A 31 0.14 -10.73 -9.63
CA GLU A 31 1.31 -10.53 -10.49
C GLU A 31 0.90 -10.12 -11.90
N GLN A 32 -0.05 -10.82 -12.52
CA GLN A 32 -0.53 -10.49 -13.87
C GLN A 32 -1.22 -9.12 -13.88
N LYS A 33 -1.95 -8.78 -12.82
CA LYS A 33 -2.55 -7.45 -12.67
C LYS A 33 -1.50 -6.35 -12.50
N LEU A 34 -0.35 -6.65 -11.89
CA LEU A 34 0.70 -5.65 -11.66
C LEU A 34 1.48 -5.32 -12.94
N ILE A 35 1.65 -6.29 -13.84
CA ILE A 35 2.34 -6.11 -15.12
C ILE A 35 1.70 -4.96 -15.91
N GLY A 36 2.55 -4.07 -16.44
CA GLY A 36 2.15 -2.89 -17.18
C GLY A 36 2.90 -1.63 -16.79
N LYS A 37 2.44 -0.50 -17.31
CA LYS A 37 3.00 0.83 -17.06
C LYS A 37 2.08 1.61 -16.13
N TRP A 38 2.68 2.28 -15.15
CA TRP A 38 2.01 2.99 -14.08
C TRP A 38 2.62 4.39 -13.95
N ASP A 39 1.83 5.41 -14.24
CA ASP A 39 2.26 6.80 -14.20
C ASP A 39 1.97 7.43 -12.83
N LEU A 40 2.99 7.96 -12.18
CA LEU A 40 2.90 8.57 -10.86
C LEU A 40 2.03 9.83 -10.95
N LYS A 41 1.04 9.96 -10.07
CA LYS A 41 0.17 11.15 -10.02
C LYS A 41 0.42 12.01 -8.80
N LEU A 42 0.60 11.38 -7.64
CA LEU A 42 0.86 12.10 -6.40
C LEU A 42 1.61 11.24 -5.39
N SER A 43 2.20 11.94 -4.43
CA SER A 43 2.76 11.40 -3.21
C SER A 43 2.03 12.00 -2.02
N SER A 44 1.84 11.24 -0.94
CA SER A 44 1.23 11.73 0.29
C SER A 44 1.90 11.10 1.50
N GLY A 45 2.26 11.90 2.50
CA GLY A 45 2.88 11.38 3.72
C GLY A 45 3.82 12.37 4.40
N GLY A 46 4.81 11.82 5.10
CA GLY A 46 5.69 12.58 5.98
C GLY A 46 5.01 13.04 7.27
N PHE A 47 5.79 13.59 8.19
CA PHE A 47 5.32 14.10 9.49
C PHE A 47 4.15 15.10 9.38
N ALA A 48 4.14 15.91 8.32
CA ALA A 48 3.08 16.90 8.07
C ALA A 48 1.87 16.34 7.29
N GLY A 49 1.92 15.09 6.82
CA GLY A 49 0.84 14.46 6.04
C GLY A 49 0.51 15.18 4.73
N GLN A 50 1.49 15.82 4.10
CA GLN A 50 1.24 16.63 2.91
C GLN A 50 1.05 15.76 1.68
N THR A 51 0.08 16.13 0.85
CA THR A 51 -0.11 15.56 -0.48
C THR A 51 0.52 16.47 -1.52
N LYS A 52 1.41 15.91 -2.35
CA LYS A 52 2.12 16.61 -3.42
C LYS A 52 1.84 15.94 -4.76
N PRO A 53 1.16 16.61 -5.71
CA PRO A 53 1.05 16.11 -7.06
C PRO A 53 2.42 16.10 -7.74
N VAL A 54 2.56 15.32 -8.81
CA VAL A 54 3.72 15.45 -9.69
C VAL A 54 3.71 16.84 -10.32
N GLU A 55 4.86 17.51 -10.31
CA GLU A 55 5.02 18.84 -10.88
C GLU A 55 4.74 18.86 -12.39
N ASP A 56 4.18 19.97 -12.87
CA ASP A 56 3.91 20.15 -14.29
C ASP A 56 5.17 19.99 -15.15
N GLY A 57 5.04 19.25 -16.26
CA GLY A 57 6.14 18.95 -17.16
C GLY A 57 7.10 17.86 -16.67
N LYS A 58 6.94 17.35 -15.44
CA LYS A 58 7.65 16.15 -14.95
C LYS A 58 6.81 14.90 -15.16
N SER A 59 7.48 13.78 -15.37
CA SER A 59 6.85 12.45 -15.46
C SER A 59 7.69 11.40 -14.74
N SER A 60 7.02 10.43 -14.13
CA SER A 60 7.66 9.28 -13.47
C SER A 60 6.79 8.05 -13.68
N VAL A 61 7.25 7.15 -14.55
CA VAL A 61 6.54 5.91 -14.90
C VAL A 61 7.26 4.71 -14.31
N LEU A 62 6.51 3.89 -13.59
CA LEU A 62 6.94 2.58 -13.12
C LEU A 62 6.43 1.50 -14.08
N VAL A 63 7.33 0.68 -14.60
CA VAL A 63 7.02 -0.39 -15.55
C VAL A 63 7.31 -1.73 -14.91
N PHE A 64 6.28 -2.55 -14.70
CA PHE A 64 6.43 -3.94 -14.28
C PHE A 64 6.37 -4.86 -15.49
N LYS A 65 7.34 -5.75 -15.60
CA LYS A 65 7.49 -6.73 -16.67
C LYS A 65 7.33 -8.14 -16.10
N SER A 66 7.14 -9.11 -16.99
CA SER A 66 7.21 -10.53 -16.64
C SER A 66 8.57 -10.90 -16.03
N LYS A 67 8.62 -12.02 -15.30
CA LYS A 67 9.84 -12.52 -14.62
C LYS A 67 10.34 -11.57 -13.53
N ASP A 68 9.41 -10.95 -12.82
CA ASP A 68 9.72 -10.16 -11.62
C ASP A 68 10.68 -8.99 -11.83
N THR A 69 10.65 -8.35 -13.00
CA THR A 69 11.52 -7.19 -13.29
C THR A 69 10.74 -5.89 -13.39
N TYR A 70 11.37 -4.78 -13.02
CA TYR A 70 10.79 -3.45 -13.11
C TYR A 70 11.77 -2.42 -13.67
N GLN A 71 11.22 -1.31 -14.17
CA GLN A 71 11.95 -0.12 -14.58
C GLN A 71 11.25 1.13 -14.06
N ARG A 72 12.02 2.14 -13.68
CA ARG A 72 11.55 3.50 -13.41
C ARG A 72 12.09 4.41 -14.50
N ILE A 73 11.17 5.11 -15.16
CA ILE A 73 11.45 6.04 -16.25
C ILE A 73 11.04 7.43 -15.77
N GLU A 74 11.95 8.39 -15.77
CA GLU A 74 11.67 9.77 -15.42
C GLU A 74 11.97 10.67 -16.61
N ASN A 75 11.00 11.51 -16.98
CA ASN A 75 11.12 12.42 -18.12
C ASN A 75 11.63 11.71 -19.40
N GLY A 76 11.10 10.51 -19.65
CA GLY A 76 11.46 9.67 -20.79
C GLY A 76 12.79 8.91 -20.69
N LYS A 77 13.56 9.08 -19.60
CA LYS A 77 14.86 8.43 -19.41
C LYS A 77 14.76 7.31 -18.37
N LEU A 78 15.39 6.16 -18.65
CA LEU A 78 15.53 5.09 -17.68
C LEU A 78 16.46 5.57 -16.54
N VAL A 79 15.94 5.63 -15.32
CA VAL A 79 16.71 6.06 -14.13
C VAL A 79 16.98 4.92 -13.16
N LYS A 80 16.21 3.83 -13.23
CA LYS A 80 16.37 2.66 -12.36
C LYS A 80 15.77 1.43 -13.01
N GLU A 81 16.37 0.28 -12.73
CA GLU A 81 15.78 -1.02 -13.05
C GLU A 81 16.24 -2.09 -12.06
N GLY A 82 15.54 -3.21 -12.02
CA GLY A 82 15.90 -4.31 -11.14
C GLY A 82 14.83 -5.36 -11.06
N LYS A 83 14.89 -6.16 -9.99
CA LYS A 83 13.85 -7.13 -9.65
C LYS A 83 12.95 -6.61 -8.54
N TYR A 84 11.72 -7.11 -8.54
CA TYR A 84 10.79 -6.95 -7.44
C TYR A 84 10.40 -8.32 -6.89
N VAL A 85 9.88 -8.35 -5.66
CA VAL A 85 9.34 -9.55 -5.04
C VAL A 85 8.00 -9.20 -4.41
N LEU A 86 6.97 -9.98 -4.73
CA LEU A 86 5.68 -9.91 -4.04
C LEU A 86 5.70 -10.84 -2.83
N SER A 87 5.23 -10.34 -1.70
CA SER A 87 5.20 -11.09 -0.44
C SER A 87 3.98 -10.68 0.40
N LYS A 88 3.92 -11.19 1.63
CA LYS A 88 2.98 -10.72 2.65
C LYS A 88 3.73 -9.99 3.75
N ALA A 89 3.16 -8.89 4.23
CA ALA A 89 3.67 -8.14 5.36
C ALA A 89 2.51 -7.67 6.25
N LYS A 90 2.75 -7.57 7.56
CA LYS A 90 1.78 -6.96 8.47
C LYS A 90 1.78 -5.45 8.22
N SER A 91 0.65 -4.94 7.77
CA SER A 91 0.42 -3.51 7.51
C SER A 91 0.30 -2.76 8.83
N ILE A 92 1.04 -1.66 8.98
CA ILE A 92 0.88 -0.76 10.13
C ILE A 92 -0.44 0.02 10.07
N TYR A 93 -1.05 0.11 8.88
CA TYR A 93 -2.27 0.88 8.64
C TYR A 93 -3.53 0.11 9.01
N SER A 94 -3.60 -1.18 8.71
CA SER A 94 -4.75 -2.03 9.00
C SER A 94 -4.53 -3.00 10.17
N GLY A 95 -3.26 -3.24 10.52
CA GLY A 95 -2.87 -4.30 11.46
C GLY A 95 -2.91 -5.72 10.89
N GLN A 96 -3.29 -5.89 9.62
CA GLN A 96 -3.49 -7.20 8.96
C GLN A 96 -2.33 -7.59 8.04
N LEU A 97 -2.26 -8.87 7.66
CA LEU A 97 -1.34 -9.33 6.60
C LEU A 97 -1.87 -8.90 5.23
N GLU A 98 -1.14 -7.99 4.59
CA GLU A 98 -1.47 -7.45 3.26
C GLU A 98 -0.42 -7.86 2.23
N THR A 99 -0.74 -7.71 0.95
CA THR A 99 0.27 -7.86 -0.11
C THR A 99 1.30 -6.75 0.03
N ALA A 100 2.56 -7.14 -0.04
CA ALA A 100 3.69 -6.23 -0.06
C ALA A 100 4.53 -6.43 -1.32
N ILE A 101 5.20 -5.36 -1.73
CA ILE A 101 6.23 -5.39 -2.76
C ILE A 101 7.56 -4.96 -2.15
N SER A 102 8.63 -5.63 -2.59
CA SER A 102 9.99 -5.25 -2.27
C SER A 102 10.79 -5.10 -3.55
N PHE A 103 11.69 -4.13 -3.59
CA PHE A 103 12.66 -3.95 -4.67
C PHE A 103 14.04 -4.38 -4.20
N ASN A 104 15.00 -4.57 -5.10
CA ASN A 104 16.38 -4.99 -4.75
C ASN A 104 17.14 -4.03 -3.80
N GLU A 105 16.53 -2.92 -3.38
CA GLU A 105 17.10 -2.00 -2.41
C GLU A 105 17.00 -2.56 -0.99
N VAL A 106 18.12 -2.44 -0.29
CA VAL A 106 18.23 -2.77 1.12
C VAL A 106 18.13 -1.48 1.92
N ASP A 107 17.34 -1.49 2.98
CA ASP A 107 17.27 -0.39 3.91
C ASP A 107 18.62 -0.24 4.64
N THR A 108 19.16 0.98 4.64
CA THR A 108 20.54 1.22 5.10
C THR A 108 20.72 1.01 6.60
N ILE A 109 19.64 1.14 7.37
CA ILE A 109 19.63 1.04 8.84
C ILE A 109 19.38 -0.41 9.26
N SER A 110 18.24 -0.97 8.84
CA SER A 110 17.84 -2.34 9.24
C SER A 110 18.65 -3.42 8.53
N LYS A 111 19.31 -3.10 7.41
CA LYS A 111 19.96 -4.07 6.51
C LYS A 111 19.00 -5.10 5.92
N GLU A 112 17.69 -4.88 6.05
CA GLU A 112 16.65 -5.73 5.49
C GLU A 112 16.10 -5.14 4.19
N GLN A 113 15.50 -6.01 3.38
CA GLN A 113 14.82 -5.57 2.18
C GLN A 113 13.55 -4.79 2.58
N ARG A 114 13.45 -3.55 2.11
CA ARG A 114 12.29 -2.72 2.44
C ARG A 114 11.02 -3.32 1.83
N LYS A 115 9.95 -3.39 2.62
CA LYS A 115 8.62 -3.87 2.21
C LYS A 115 7.66 -2.69 2.16
N TYR A 116 7.02 -2.52 1.01
CA TYR A 116 5.97 -1.54 0.80
C TYR A 116 4.62 -2.24 0.74
N ILE A 117 3.59 -1.70 1.39
CA ILE A 117 2.23 -2.21 1.26
C ILE A 117 1.71 -1.85 -0.14
N LEU A 118 1.14 -2.85 -0.81
CA LEU A 118 0.68 -2.76 -2.19
C LEU A 118 -0.85 -2.74 -2.25
N GLY A 119 -1.42 -1.60 -2.63
CA GLY A 119 -2.82 -1.49 -3.00
C GLY A 119 -2.97 -1.56 -4.52
N LEU A 120 -3.56 -2.63 -5.06
CA LEU A 120 -3.70 -2.81 -6.50
C LEU A 120 -5.17 -2.90 -6.93
N ARG A 121 -5.55 -2.08 -7.91
CA ARG A 121 -6.82 -2.13 -8.64
C ARG A 121 -6.55 -2.24 -10.14
N SER A 122 -7.60 -2.29 -10.95
CA SER A 122 -7.47 -2.39 -12.41
C SER A 122 -6.76 -1.18 -13.02
N ASP A 123 -6.98 0.01 -12.49
CA ASP A 123 -6.57 1.29 -13.04
C ASP A 123 -5.60 2.07 -12.14
N SER A 124 -5.45 1.65 -10.89
CA SER A 124 -4.71 2.37 -9.86
C SER A 124 -3.80 1.42 -9.08
N LEU A 125 -2.63 1.96 -8.74
CA LEU A 125 -1.61 1.28 -7.96
C LEU A 125 -1.17 2.23 -6.84
N LEU A 126 -1.24 1.76 -5.61
CA LEU A 126 -0.74 2.43 -4.43
C LEU A 126 0.47 1.64 -3.91
N ILE A 127 1.61 2.30 -3.74
CA ILE A 127 2.79 1.75 -3.07
C ILE A 127 3.05 2.63 -1.84
N SER A 128 2.94 2.04 -0.66
CA SER A 128 3.04 2.75 0.62
C SER A 128 4.19 2.20 1.46
N ASP A 129 5.04 3.09 1.98
CA ASP A 129 6.01 2.73 3.01
C ASP A 129 5.28 2.08 4.19
N ASN A 130 5.78 0.96 4.72
CA ASN A 130 5.20 0.33 5.90
C ASN A 130 5.89 0.82 7.19
N TYR A 131 5.98 2.15 7.36
CA TYR A 131 6.68 2.83 8.45
C TYR A 131 5.93 4.11 8.85
N TYR A 132 6.05 4.52 10.11
CA TYR A 132 5.45 5.78 10.59
C TYR A 132 6.06 6.98 9.86
N ASP A 133 5.23 7.97 9.51
CA ASP A 133 5.62 9.12 8.68
C ASP A 133 6.17 8.76 7.29
N GLY A 134 5.94 7.52 6.83
CA GLY A 134 6.27 7.09 5.48
C GLY A 134 5.45 7.80 4.40
N TYR A 135 5.79 7.56 3.14
CA TYR A 135 5.07 8.09 1.99
C TYR A 135 4.27 7.00 1.29
N SER A 136 3.12 7.40 0.76
CA SER A 136 2.29 6.65 -0.18
C SER A 136 2.34 7.28 -1.55
N MET A 137 2.59 6.48 -2.57
CA MET A 137 2.69 6.89 -3.96
C MET A 137 1.51 6.33 -4.74
N LEU A 138 0.71 7.20 -5.35
CA LEU A 138 -0.42 6.82 -6.19
C LEU A 138 -0.04 6.90 -7.66
N TYR A 139 -0.22 5.79 -8.36
CA TYR A 139 -0.02 5.66 -9.79
C TYR A 139 -1.33 5.30 -10.49
N LEU A 140 -1.46 5.76 -11.73
CA LEU A 140 -2.55 5.34 -12.63
C LEU A 140 -1.98 4.52 -13.79
N ARG A 141 -2.73 3.52 -14.22
CA ARG A 141 -2.35 2.69 -15.36
C ARG A 141 -2.28 3.53 -16.63
N VAL A 142 -1.19 3.39 -17.37
CA VAL A 142 -1.08 3.95 -18.73
C VAL A 142 -1.81 3.02 -19.69
N LYS A 143 -2.73 3.59 -20.47
CA LYS A 143 -3.50 2.86 -21.50
C LYS A 143 -2.65 2.55 -22.73
#